data_AF-G3TVW5-F1
#
_entry.id   AF-G3TVW5-F1
#
_cell.length_a   1.000
_cell.length_b   1.000
_cell.length_c   1.000
_cell.angle_alpha   90.00
_cell.angle_beta   90.00
_cell.angle_gamma   90.00
#
_symmetry.space_group_name_H-M   'P 1'
#
loop_
_entity.id
_entity.type
_entity.pdbx_description
1 polymer ?
#
loop_
_entity_poly.entity_id
_entity_poly.type
_entity_poly.pdbx_seq_one_letter_code
_entity_poly.pdbx_strand_id
1 'polypeptide(L)'
;MAAAPQAGRGSVRKTRPLVVKTSLNNPYTICWSSLEREDMHFILQTLEDRFQYIGLRKIEDKKRKKQPSFQKQSREKCNIDVDISEDLKEKKPDDNQQVSGWTPVHVRKQLAIGVNEVTRALERNDLLLVLVCKSVKPAIITSHLIQLSLCRAVPACQVPRLSERIAPVIGLKCVLALGFKKNTADFVDEIKAIIPRVPSLNVPWLPDRIEDSRENQETEFLGRQDKEILETSSEDLSKHKRKLVEGQQGSAVVLQPLKIKKIIPNPNKIRKPPKSKKTTSK
;
A
#
# COMPACT_ATOMS: atom_id res chain seq x y z
N MET A 1 -10.77 -79.14 5.35
CA MET A 1 -10.98 -77.92 6.17
C MET A 1 -9.91 -76.92 5.78
N ALA A 2 -10.28 -75.82 5.12
CA ALA A 2 -9.35 -74.78 4.69
C ALA A 2 -9.40 -73.61 5.70
N ALA A 3 -8.24 -73.25 6.25
CA ALA A 3 -8.10 -72.16 7.21
C ALA A 3 -8.18 -70.79 6.52
N ALA A 4 -8.97 -69.88 7.09
CA ALA A 4 -9.11 -68.50 6.60
C ALA A 4 -7.81 -67.69 6.82
N PRO A 5 -7.46 -66.75 5.92
CA PRO A 5 -6.27 -65.94 6.07
C PRO A 5 -6.47 -64.90 7.19
N GLN A 6 -5.49 -64.80 8.08
CA GLN A 6 -5.50 -63.79 9.14
C GLN A 6 -5.32 -62.39 8.55
N ALA A 7 -6.24 -61.49 8.89
CA ALA A 7 -6.16 -60.08 8.53
C ALA A 7 -4.92 -59.44 9.19
N GLY A 8 -3.98 -58.96 8.37
CA GLY A 8 -2.81 -58.22 8.82
C GLY A 8 -3.23 -56.94 9.55
N ARG A 9 -2.78 -56.78 10.80
CA ARG A 9 -2.95 -55.56 11.60
C ARG A 9 -2.18 -54.41 10.95
N GLY A 10 -2.87 -53.60 10.15
CA GLY A 10 -2.34 -52.35 9.62
C GLY A 10 -2.01 -51.38 10.75
N SER A 11 -0.75 -50.91 10.80
CA SER A 11 -0.29 -49.90 11.75
C SER A 11 -1.02 -48.58 11.52
N VAL A 12 -1.92 -48.21 12.45
CA VAL A 12 -2.57 -46.91 12.47
C VAL A 12 -1.50 -45.85 12.76
N ARG A 13 -1.01 -45.19 11.70
CA ARG A 13 -0.09 -44.06 11.83
C ARG A 13 -0.79 -42.99 12.68
N LYS A 14 -0.32 -42.79 13.92
CA LYS A 14 -0.80 -41.73 14.80
C LYS A 14 -0.67 -40.39 14.07
N THR A 15 -1.79 -39.77 13.73
CA THR A 15 -1.84 -38.43 13.16
C THR A 15 -1.19 -37.48 14.15
N ARG A 16 -0.16 -36.73 13.73
CA ARG A 16 0.52 -35.79 14.62
C ARG A 16 -0.53 -34.80 15.16
N PRO A 17 -0.55 -34.52 16.48
CA PRO A 17 -1.50 -33.57 17.03
C PRO A 17 -1.31 -32.21 16.35
N LEU A 18 -2.41 -31.61 15.92
CA LEU A 18 -2.41 -30.34 15.20
C LEU A 18 -1.97 -29.24 16.17
N VAL A 19 -0.71 -28.81 16.06
CA VAL A 19 -0.15 -27.74 16.88
C VAL A 19 -0.75 -26.41 16.43
N VAL A 20 -1.82 -25.97 17.10
CA VAL A 20 -2.44 -24.67 16.85
C VAL A 20 -1.61 -23.60 17.55
N LYS A 21 -0.98 -22.72 16.76
CA LYS A 21 -0.33 -21.52 17.29
C LYS A 21 -1.32 -20.36 17.30
N THR A 22 -1.47 -19.70 18.45
CA THR A 22 -2.18 -18.42 18.56
C THR A 22 -1.28 -17.31 18.04
N SER A 23 -1.72 -16.58 17.02
CA SER A 23 -1.07 -15.35 16.58
C SER A 23 -2.01 -14.16 16.77
N LEU A 24 -1.46 -13.04 17.22
CA LEU A 24 -2.15 -11.77 17.18
C LEU A 24 -1.94 -11.20 15.78
N ASN A 25 -3.00 -11.19 14.97
CA ASN A 25 -2.95 -10.60 13.63
C ASN A 25 -3.63 -9.23 13.67
N ASN A 26 -3.11 -8.27 12.90
CA ASN A 26 -3.75 -6.97 12.74
C ASN A 26 -5.19 -7.16 12.24
N PRO A 27 -6.22 -6.70 12.97
CA PRO A 27 -7.61 -6.83 12.55
C PRO A 27 -7.95 -5.92 11.36
N TYR A 28 -7.15 -4.88 11.12
CA TYR A 28 -7.42 -3.88 10.09
C TYR A 28 -6.72 -4.25 8.78
N THR A 29 -7.50 -4.32 7.72
CA THR A 29 -7.02 -4.44 6.35
C THR A 29 -7.04 -3.08 5.69
N ILE A 30 -5.85 -2.54 5.40
CA ILE A 30 -5.76 -1.31 4.60
C ILE A 30 -5.95 -1.69 3.15
N CYS A 31 -6.96 -1.09 2.52
CA CYS A 31 -7.31 -1.36 1.14
C CYS A 31 -7.40 -0.04 0.37
N TRP A 32 -7.16 -0.13 -0.93
CA TRP A 32 -7.41 0.97 -1.84
C TRP A 32 -8.90 1.23 -1.98
N SER A 33 -9.29 2.50 -2.07
CA SER A 33 -10.65 2.89 -2.39
C SER A 33 -11.02 2.47 -3.81
N SER A 34 -12.29 2.13 -4.02
CA SER A 34 -12.79 1.76 -5.35
C SER A 34 -12.95 3.01 -6.20
N LEU A 35 -12.43 2.95 -7.43
CA LEU A 35 -12.59 4.00 -8.43
C LEU A 35 -13.72 3.62 -9.38
N GLU A 36 -14.57 4.59 -9.73
CA GLU A 36 -15.64 4.39 -10.72
C GLU A 36 -15.08 4.15 -12.13
N ARG A 37 -15.84 3.45 -12.96
CA ARG A 37 -15.38 3.07 -14.31
C ARG A 37 -15.18 4.29 -15.20
N GLU A 38 -16.09 5.25 -15.13
CA GLU A 38 -16.07 6.48 -15.92
C GLU A 38 -14.85 7.32 -15.58
N ASP A 39 -14.62 7.54 -14.28
CA ASP A 39 -13.45 8.27 -13.80
C ASP A 39 -12.13 7.55 -14.11
N MET A 40 -12.10 6.21 -14.02
CA MET A 40 -10.94 5.43 -14.46
C MET A 40 -10.62 5.70 -15.94
N HIS A 41 -11.63 5.64 -16.82
CA HIS A 41 -11.43 5.87 -18.25
C HIS A 41 -10.99 7.31 -18.52
N PHE A 42 -11.61 8.28 -17.86
CA PHE A 42 -11.24 9.69 -17.95
C PHE A 42 -9.78 9.93 -17.56
N ILE A 43 -9.34 9.38 -16.40
CA ILE A 43 -7.96 9.53 -15.93
C ILE A 43 -6.97 8.91 -16.92
N LEU A 44 -7.25 7.69 -17.40
CA LEU A 44 -6.35 7.00 -18.33
C LEU A 44 -6.23 7.75 -19.66
N GLN A 45 -7.36 8.19 -20.22
CA GLN A 45 -7.39 8.91 -21.50
C GLN A 45 -6.70 10.26 -21.40
N THR A 46 -7.02 11.06 -20.38
CA THR A 46 -6.42 12.38 -20.16
C THR A 46 -4.89 12.27 -20.07
N LEU A 47 -4.39 11.27 -19.35
CA LEU A 47 -2.94 11.05 -19.23
C LEU A 47 -2.33 10.52 -20.52
N GLU A 48 -2.97 9.59 -21.20
CA GLU A 48 -2.51 9.05 -22.49
C GLU A 48 -2.36 10.18 -23.52
N ASP A 49 -3.38 11.01 -23.68
CA ASP A 49 -3.39 12.15 -24.60
C ASP A 49 -2.30 13.16 -24.25
N ARG A 50 -2.11 13.48 -22.96
CA ARG A 50 -1.06 14.41 -22.54
C ARG A 50 0.35 13.85 -22.69
N PHE A 51 0.59 12.59 -22.37
CA PHE A 51 1.90 11.99 -22.58
C PHE A 51 2.26 11.91 -24.06
N GLN A 52 1.27 11.67 -24.93
CA GLN A 52 1.46 11.73 -26.38
C GLN A 52 1.75 13.15 -26.86
N TYR A 53 0.99 14.14 -26.39
CA TYR A 53 1.18 15.56 -26.75
C TYR A 53 2.56 16.08 -26.34
N ILE A 54 3.00 15.78 -25.11
CA ILE A 54 4.30 16.19 -24.59
C ILE A 54 5.44 15.40 -25.26
N GLY A 55 5.15 14.20 -25.77
CA GLY A 55 6.14 13.33 -26.40
C GLY A 55 7.13 12.72 -25.42
N LEU A 56 6.76 12.54 -24.14
CA LEU A 56 7.64 11.96 -23.13
C LEU A 56 7.94 10.50 -23.46
N ARG A 57 9.17 10.22 -23.90
CA ARG A 57 9.62 8.87 -24.24
C ARG A 57 10.98 8.58 -23.64
N LYS A 58 11.13 7.35 -23.13
CA LYS A 58 12.42 6.79 -22.76
C LYS A 58 12.97 6.00 -23.96
N ILE A 59 14.08 6.48 -24.51
CA ILE A 59 14.80 5.78 -25.58
C ILE A 59 15.88 4.92 -24.92
N GLU A 60 15.73 3.59 -25.01
CA GLU A 60 16.72 2.64 -24.53
C GLU A 60 17.66 2.22 -25.66
N ASP A 61 18.97 2.45 -25.49
CA ASP A 61 19.99 1.93 -26.40
C ASP A 61 20.09 0.41 -26.27
N LYS A 62 19.44 -0.32 -27.19
CA LYS A 62 19.51 -1.78 -27.24
C LYS A 62 20.93 -2.34 -27.46
N LYS A 63 21.91 -1.48 -27.77
CA LYS A 63 23.31 -1.84 -28.11
C LYS A 63 24.28 -1.90 -26.92
N ARG A 64 23.91 -1.49 -25.70
CA ARG A 64 24.80 -1.55 -24.52
C ARG A 64 24.68 -2.85 -23.71
N LYS A 65 24.49 -4.00 -24.35
CA LYS A 65 24.85 -5.30 -23.74
C LYS A 65 26.38 -5.42 -23.75
N LYS A 66 27.06 -4.68 -22.88
CA LYS A 66 28.45 -5.01 -22.54
C LYS A 66 28.45 -6.36 -21.84
N GLN A 67 29.17 -7.32 -22.38
CA GLN A 67 29.48 -8.57 -21.70
C GLN A 67 30.08 -8.27 -20.31
N PRO A 68 29.88 -9.13 -19.30
CA PRO A 68 30.59 -8.99 -18.04
C PRO A 68 32.06 -9.33 -18.28
N SER A 69 32.91 -8.32 -18.43
CA SER A 69 34.36 -8.51 -18.37
C SER A 69 34.72 -8.84 -16.93
N PHE A 70 34.77 -10.13 -16.62
CA PHE A 70 35.53 -10.64 -15.48
C PHE A 70 37.01 -10.33 -15.74
N GLN A 71 37.54 -9.31 -15.10
CA GLN A 71 38.98 -9.20 -14.88
C GLN A 71 39.24 -8.67 -13.49
N LYS A 72 39.42 -9.62 -12.56
CA LYS A 72 40.25 -9.44 -11.38
C LYS A 72 41.65 -9.08 -11.86
N GLN A 73 42.13 -7.87 -11.61
CA GLN A 73 43.53 -7.63 -11.29
C GLN A 73 43.63 -6.57 -10.20
N SER A 74 43.87 -7.07 -9.00
CA SER A 74 44.41 -6.35 -7.85
C SER A 74 45.92 -6.18 -8.00
N ARG A 75 46.46 -5.07 -7.45
CA ARG A 75 47.89 -4.67 -7.30
C ARG A 75 48.50 -4.09 -8.59
N GLU A 76 49.28 -3.02 -8.60
CA GLU A 76 50.02 -2.28 -7.56
C GLU A 76 50.47 -0.90 -8.13
N LYS A 77 50.41 0.15 -7.30
CA LYS A 77 51.33 1.30 -7.13
C LYS A 77 51.81 2.19 -8.31
N CYS A 78 51.57 3.50 -8.09
CA CYS A 78 52.53 4.63 -8.05
C CYS A 78 52.87 5.49 -9.30
N ASN A 79 52.88 6.81 -9.03
CA ASN A 79 53.70 7.94 -9.56
C ASN A 79 53.11 8.75 -10.76
N ILE A 80 52.82 10.06 -10.59
CA ILE A 80 53.71 11.26 -10.79
C ILE A 80 54.10 11.37 -12.28
N ASP A 81 53.89 12.41 -13.10
CA ASP A 81 53.60 13.85 -12.94
C ASP A 81 53.18 14.44 -14.33
N VAL A 82 52.64 15.66 -14.33
CA VAL A 82 52.87 16.79 -15.27
C VAL A 82 52.34 16.81 -16.74
N ASP A 83 51.70 17.96 -17.01
CA ASP A 83 51.47 18.80 -18.20
C ASP A 83 50.52 18.45 -19.38
N ILE A 84 49.43 19.23 -19.39
CA ILE A 84 48.98 20.18 -20.43
C ILE A 84 49.42 19.89 -21.87
N SER A 85 48.45 19.54 -22.70
CA SER A 85 48.39 20.00 -24.10
C SER A 85 46.94 20.13 -24.52
N GLU A 86 46.56 21.36 -24.88
CA GLU A 86 45.33 21.68 -25.59
C GLU A 86 45.33 20.93 -26.92
N ASP A 87 44.22 20.30 -27.28
CA ASP A 87 43.90 20.12 -28.70
C ASP A 87 42.38 20.10 -28.90
N LEU A 88 41.91 21.25 -29.38
CA LEU A 88 40.60 21.46 -29.97
C LEU A 88 40.41 20.45 -31.10
N LYS A 89 39.57 19.44 -30.86
CA LYS A 89 38.78 18.82 -31.92
C LYS A 89 37.31 18.99 -31.60
N GLU A 90 36.79 20.15 -32.01
CA GLU A 90 35.40 20.32 -32.41
C GLU A 90 35.05 19.22 -33.42
N LYS A 91 34.52 18.10 -32.93
CA LYS A 91 33.76 17.19 -33.76
C LYS A 91 32.36 17.78 -33.87
N LYS A 92 32.02 18.18 -35.10
CA LYS A 92 30.67 18.48 -35.59
C LYS A 92 29.63 17.58 -34.92
N PRO A 93 28.43 18.08 -34.57
CA PRO A 93 27.38 17.21 -34.08
C PRO A 93 26.95 16.29 -35.22
N ASP A 94 27.32 15.01 -35.12
CA ASP A 94 26.71 13.96 -35.91
C ASP A 94 25.24 13.89 -35.48
N ASP A 95 24.36 14.30 -36.38
CA ASP A 95 22.91 14.50 -36.20
C ASP A 95 22.12 13.19 -35.98
N ASN A 96 22.77 12.11 -35.52
CA ASN A 96 22.15 10.79 -35.35
C ASN A 96 22.66 9.98 -34.15
N GLN A 97 23.40 10.56 -33.20
CA GLN A 97 23.57 9.93 -31.89
C GLN A 97 22.37 10.27 -31.01
N GLN A 98 21.28 9.48 -31.14
CA GLN A 98 20.24 9.47 -30.11
C GLN A 98 20.89 9.09 -28.78
N VAL A 99 21.09 10.09 -27.93
CA VAL A 99 21.60 9.90 -26.57
C VAL A 99 20.56 9.09 -25.82
N SER A 100 20.93 7.90 -25.33
CA SER A 100 20.04 7.10 -24.47
C SER A 100 19.58 7.92 -23.28
N GLY A 101 18.27 8.00 -23.08
CA GLY A 101 17.75 8.87 -22.06
C GLY A 101 16.26 9.16 -22.17
N TRP A 102 15.85 10.12 -21.35
CA TRP A 102 14.51 10.64 -21.30
C TRP A 102 14.40 11.88 -22.17
N THR A 103 13.44 11.86 -23.09
CA THR A 103 13.14 13.01 -23.95
C THR A 103 11.67 13.37 -23.74
N PRO A 104 11.32 14.60 -23.32
CA PRO A 104 12.19 15.68 -22.83
C PRO A 104 12.57 15.56 -21.33
N VAL A 105 13.77 16.06 -20.98
CA VAL A 105 14.36 15.93 -19.63
C VAL A 105 13.62 16.75 -18.56
N HIS A 106 13.07 17.92 -18.91
CA HIS A 106 12.39 18.80 -17.96
C HIS A 106 11.11 18.14 -17.42
N VAL A 107 10.31 17.55 -18.30
CA VAL A 107 9.09 16.80 -17.95
C VAL A 107 9.42 15.60 -17.07
N ARG A 108 10.51 14.88 -17.37
CA ARG A 108 10.93 13.75 -16.52
C ARG A 108 11.21 14.15 -15.08
N LYS A 109 11.78 15.33 -14.84
CA LYS A 109 12.05 15.82 -13.47
C LYS A 109 10.77 16.09 -12.68
N GLN A 110 9.68 16.42 -13.36
CA GLN A 110 8.36 16.69 -12.78
C GLN A 110 7.62 15.40 -12.37
N LEU A 111 8.04 14.24 -12.86
CA LEU A 111 7.40 12.95 -12.60
C LEU A 111 8.25 12.08 -11.66
N ALA A 112 7.58 11.28 -10.85
CA ALA A 112 8.14 10.17 -10.09
C ALA A 112 7.60 8.86 -10.69
N ILE A 113 8.48 8.00 -11.21
CA ILE A 113 8.07 6.77 -11.90
C ILE A 113 8.60 5.57 -11.14
N GLY A 114 7.69 4.67 -10.78
CA GLY A 114 7.98 3.47 -10.00
C GLY A 114 7.85 3.67 -8.50
N VAL A 115 7.72 2.55 -7.79
CA VAL A 115 7.38 2.53 -6.36
C VAL A 115 8.43 3.29 -5.53
N ASN A 116 9.72 3.04 -5.77
CA ASN A 116 10.81 3.65 -4.99
C ASN A 116 10.93 5.17 -5.19
N GLU A 117 10.65 5.66 -6.40
CA GLU A 117 10.68 7.11 -6.64
C GLU A 117 9.48 7.78 -5.98
N VAL A 118 8.31 7.16 -6.09
CA VAL A 118 7.08 7.64 -5.47
C VAL A 118 7.19 7.64 -3.95
N THR A 119 7.73 6.59 -3.32
CA THR A 119 7.94 6.55 -1.87
C THR A 119 8.87 7.67 -1.41
N ARG A 120 10.03 7.82 -2.06
CA ARG A 120 11.00 8.87 -1.71
C ARG A 120 10.41 10.27 -1.88
N ALA A 121 9.56 10.48 -2.89
CA ALA A 121 8.90 11.76 -3.13
C ALA A 121 7.77 12.03 -2.12
N LEU A 122 7.03 10.99 -1.69
CA LEU A 122 6.06 11.10 -0.59
C LEU A 122 6.76 11.45 0.73
N GLU A 123 7.89 10.81 1.05
CA GLU A 123 8.68 11.11 2.24
C GLU A 123 9.15 12.57 2.29
N ARG A 124 9.48 13.14 1.12
CA ARG A 124 9.89 14.54 0.98
C ARG A 124 8.75 15.54 0.88
N ASN A 125 7.51 15.07 0.83
CA ASN A 125 6.34 15.93 0.61
C ASN A 125 6.33 16.64 -0.75
N ASP A 126 6.93 16.01 -1.77
CA ASP A 126 7.13 16.61 -3.08
C ASP A 126 6.00 16.32 -4.07
N LEU A 127 5.03 15.45 -3.73
CA LEU A 127 3.97 15.00 -4.65
C LEU A 127 2.64 15.75 -4.47
N LEU A 128 1.91 15.91 -5.57
CA LEU A 128 0.53 16.41 -5.65
C LEU A 128 -0.48 15.29 -5.82
N LEU A 129 -0.16 14.27 -6.62
CA LEU A 129 -1.07 13.18 -6.96
C LEU A 129 -0.25 11.89 -7.12
N VAL A 130 -0.79 10.78 -6.62
CA VAL A 130 -0.21 9.44 -6.79
C VAL A 130 -1.21 8.50 -7.45
N LEU A 131 -0.79 7.87 -8.55
CA LEU A 131 -1.56 6.85 -9.25
C LEU A 131 -0.81 5.53 -9.18
N VAL A 132 -1.51 4.50 -8.74
CA VAL A 132 -0.96 3.16 -8.56
C VAL A 132 -1.69 2.18 -9.46
N CYS A 133 -0.97 1.27 -10.11
CA CYS A 133 -1.60 0.26 -10.94
C CYS A 133 -2.25 -0.85 -10.11
N LYS A 134 -3.43 -1.35 -10.53
CA LYS A 134 -4.08 -2.52 -9.91
C LYS A 134 -3.46 -3.87 -10.30
N SER A 135 -2.67 -3.92 -11.37
CA SER A 135 -2.09 -5.18 -11.89
C SER A 135 -0.88 -5.70 -11.08
N VAL A 136 -0.41 -4.93 -10.09
CA VAL A 136 0.81 -5.25 -9.33
C VAL A 136 0.59 -6.47 -8.43
N LYS A 137 1.47 -7.47 -8.58
CA LYS A 137 1.53 -8.65 -7.71
C LYS A 137 2.96 -8.80 -7.17
N PRO A 138 3.17 -8.94 -5.85
CA PRO A 138 2.18 -8.92 -4.77
C PRO A 138 1.68 -7.51 -4.38
N ALA A 139 0.43 -7.42 -3.92
CA ALA A 139 -0.22 -6.15 -3.54
C ALA A 139 0.47 -5.43 -2.36
N ILE A 140 1.28 -6.15 -1.57
CA ILE A 140 2.03 -5.56 -0.45
C ILE A 140 3.02 -4.48 -0.91
N ILE A 141 3.52 -4.59 -2.15
CA ILE A 141 4.43 -3.61 -2.75
C ILE A 141 3.78 -2.23 -2.87
N THR A 142 2.47 -2.15 -3.00
CA THR A 142 1.78 -0.86 -3.14
C THR A 142 1.00 -0.47 -1.88
N SER A 143 0.72 -1.42 -0.99
CA SER A 143 -0.07 -1.19 0.23
C SER A 143 0.47 -0.06 1.13
N HIS A 144 1.80 0.08 1.24
CA HIS A 144 2.43 1.09 2.08
C HIS A 144 2.23 2.52 1.56
N LEU A 145 1.96 2.69 0.25
CA LEU A 145 1.70 4.00 -0.36
C LEU A 145 0.41 4.63 0.18
N ILE A 146 -0.56 3.82 0.62
CA ILE A 146 -1.83 4.30 1.18
C ILE A 146 -1.55 5.12 2.46
N GLN A 147 -0.81 4.52 3.39
CA GLN A 147 -0.45 5.18 4.65
C GLN A 147 0.42 6.42 4.41
N LEU A 148 1.44 6.30 3.57
CA LEU A 148 2.36 7.41 3.27
C LEU A 148 1.63 8.60 2.64
N SER A 149 0.71 8.34 1.71
CA SER A 149 -0.06 9.39 1.03
C SER A 149 -1.00 10.10 2.00
N LEU A 150 -1.68 9.33 2.86
CA LEU A 150 -2.57 9.90 3.88
C LEU A 150 -1.82 10.75 4.92
N CYS A 151 -0.66 10.30 5.40
CA CYS A 151 0.17 11.08 6.32
C CYS A 151 0.57 12.45 5.75
N ARG A 152 0.59 12.58 4.43
CA ARG A 152 1.00 13.78 3.70
C ARG A 152 -0.16 14.52 3.02
N ALA A 153 -1.40 14.09 3.25
CA ALA A 153 -2.61 14.63 2.62
C ALA A 153 -2.52 14.67 1.08
N VAL A 154 -1.86 13.67 0.48
CA VAL A 154 -1.74 13.55 -0.97
C VAL A 154 -2.83 12.61 -1.48
N PRO A 155 -3.69 13.03 -2.44
CA PRO A 155 -4.67 12.14 -3.06
C PRO A 155 -3.95 11.02 -3.79
N ALA A 156 -4.35 9.78 -3.50
CA ALA A 156 -3.77 8.61 -4.12
C ALA A 156 -4.85 7.61 -4.51
N CYS A 157 -4.75 7.11 -5.74
CA CYS A 157 -5.76 6.22 -6.31
C CYS A 157 -5.12 4.98 -6.92
N GLN A 158 -5.88 3.87 -6.89
CA GLN A 158 -5.54 2.67 -7.64
C GLN A 158 -6.32 2.63 -8.97
N VAL A 159 -5.60 2.71 -10.08
CA VAL A 159 -6.15 2.70 -11.44
C VAL A 159 -5.88 1.32 -12.08
N PRO A 160 -6.92 0.57 -12.49
CA PRO A 160 -6.76 -0.63 -13.31
C PRO A 160 -6.14 -0.31 -14.66
N ARG A 161 -5.33 -1.23 -15.21
CA ARG A 161 -4.75 -1.11 -16.58
C ARG A 161 -3.89 0.14 -16.82
N LEU A 162 -3.49 0.86 -15.77
CA LEU A 162 -2.57 2.00 -15.86
C LEU A 162 -1.28 1.65 -16.61
N SER A 163 -0.67 0.52 -16.25
CA SER A 163 0.55 0.06 -16.90
C SER A 163 0.35 -0.28 -18.38
N GLU A 164 -0.81 -0.83 -18.75
CA GLU A 164 -1.09 -1.26 -20.13
C GLU A 164 -1.24 -0.07 -21.07
N ARG A 165 -1.81 1.04 -20.59
CA ARG A 165 -2.03 2.26 -21.38
C ARG A 165 -0.84 3.20 -21.36
N ILE A 166 -0.26 3.45 -20.18
CA ILE A 166 0.75 4.50 -20.01
C ILE A 166 2.16 4.01 -20.32
N ALA A 167 2.50 2.75 -19.99
CA ALA A 167 3.85 2.24 -20.25
C ALA A 167 4.26 2.27 -21.72
N PRO A 168 3.42 1.86 -22.70
CA PRO A 168 3.82 1.92 -24.11
C PRO A 168 4.02 3.35 -24.61
N VAL A 169 3.20 4.31 -24.15
CA VAL A 169 3.33 5.73 -24.54
C VAL A 169 4.66 6.30 -24.08
N ILE A 170 5.09 5.95 -22.86
CA ILE A 170 6.33 6.43 -22.25
C ILE A 170 7.57 5.65 -22.75
N GLY A 171 7.39 4.52 -23.45
CA GLY A 171 8.51 3.65 -23.85
C GLY A 171 9.07 2.80 -22.70
N LEU A 172 8.24 2.49 -21.70
CA LEU A 172 8.58 1.60 -20.60
C LEU A 172 7.89 0.23 -20.76
N LYS A 173 8.45 -0.80 -20.13
CA LYS A 173 7.80 -2.12 -20.07
C LYS A 173 6.55 -2.09 -19.19
N CYS A 174 6.68 -1.56 -17.99
CA CYS A 174 5.62 -1.49 -16.99
C CYS A 174 5.78 -0.25 -16.12
N VAL A 175 4.67 0.39 -15.76
CA VAL A 175 4.60 1.47 -14.76
C VAL A 175 3.71 1.00 -13.60
N LEU A 176 4.30 0.73 -12.44
CA LEU A 176 3.56 0.22 -11.27
C LEU A 176 2.97 1.34 -10.42
N ALA A 177 3.70 2.45 -10.31
CA ALA A 177 3.29 3.65 -9.59
C ALA A 177 3.79 4.87 -10.38
N LEU A 178 2.97 5.91 -10.37
CA LEU A 178 3.23 7.19 -11.03
C LEU A 178 2.88 8.29 -10.03
N GLY A 179 3.78 9.24 -9.84
CA GLY A 179 3.58 10.40 -8.99
C GLY A 179 3.86 11.69 -9.75
N PHE A 180 3.03 12.70 -9.52
CA PHE A 180 3.21 14.03 -10.06
C PHE A 180 3.79 14.94 -8.97
N LYS A 181 4.93 15.59 -9.22
CA LYS A 181 5.55 16.48 -8.25
C LYS A 181 4.87 17.85 -8.21
N LYS A 182 5.03 18.59 -7.11
CA LYS A 182 4.50 19.95 -6.94
C LYS A 182 5.01 20.96 -7.97
N ASN A 183 6.21 20.73 -8.50
CA ASN A 183 6.82 21.58 -9.52
C ASN A 183 6.41 21.18 -10.96
N THR A 184 5.31 20.44 -11.14
CA THR A 184 4.81 20.10 -12.48
C THR A 184 4.13 21.31 -13.10
N ALA A 185 4.73 21.92 -14.14
CA ALA A 185 4.08 22.98 -14.90
C ALA A 185 3.24 22.40 -16.05
N ASP A 186 3.69 21.28 -16.63
CA ASP A 186 3.11 20.73 -17.87
C ASP A 186 1.87 19.86 -17.63
N PHE A 187 1.57 19.52 -16.36
CA PHE A 187 0.48 18.61 -15.96
C PHE A 187 -0.56 19.26 -15.02
N VAL A 188 -0.50 20.58 -14.83
CA VAL A 188 -1.29 21.26 -13.79
C VAL A 188 -2.80 21.09 -14.02
N ASP A 189 -3.24 21.25 -15.26
CA ASP A 189 -4.66 21.28 -15.59
C ASP A 189 -5.30 19.88 -15.49
N GLU A 190 -4.53 18.85 -15.87
CA GLU A 190 -4.93 17.46 -15.79
C GLU A 190 -5.03 17.03 -14.34
N ILE A 191 -4.04 17.39 -13.53
CA ILE A 191 -4.03 17.07 -12.11
C ILE A 191 -5.23 17.74 -11.43
N LYS A 192 -5.50 19.01 -11.74
CA LYS A 192 -6.70 19.71 -11.22
C LYS A 192 -8.00 19.04 -11.64
N ALA A 193 -8.08 18.50 -12.86
CA ALA A 193 -9.26 17.77 -13.33
C ALA A 193 -9.39 16.37 -12.70
N ILE A 194 -8.28 15.71 -12.37
CA ILE A 194 -8.24 14.34 -11.82
C ILE A 194 -8.47 14.32 -10.31
N ILE A 195 -7.85 15.22 -9.55
CA ILE A 195 -7.96 15.27 -8.07
C ILE A 195 -9.41 15.14 -7.55
N PRO A 196 -10.41 15.90 -8.05
CA PRO A 196 -11.78 15.83 -7.52
C PRO A 196 -12.47 14.49 -7.80
N ARG A 197 -11.99 13.72 -8.78
CA ARG A 197 -12.52 12.39 -9.15
C ARG A 197 -11.84 11.25 -8.40
N VAL A 198 -10.75 11.55 -7.70
CA VAL A 198 -10.02 10.53 -6.95
C VAL A 198 -10.71 10.30 -5.61
N PRO A 199 -11.11 9.05 -5.29
CA PRO A 199 -11.70 8.75 -3.99
C PRO A 199 -10.68 8.96 -2.88
N SER A 200 -11.13 9.51 -1.75
CA SER A 200 -10.33 9.63 -0.54
C SER A 200 -9.94 8.25 -0.01
N LEU A 201 -8.74 8.16 0.57
CA LEU A 201 -8.26 6.96 1.24
C LEU A 201 -8.71 7.00 2.70
N ASN A 202 -9.05 5.85 3.27
CA ASN A 202 -9.41 5.74 4.68
C ASN A 202 -8.50 4.71 5.35
N VAL A 203 -7.83 5.13 6.43
CA VAL A 203 -7.07 4.23 7.30
C VAL A 203 -7.66 4.33 8.71
N PRO A 204 -8.19 3.23 9.28
CA PRO A 204 -8.99 3.29 10.51
C PRO A 204 -8.33 4.05 11.66
N TRP A 205 -7.02 3.88 11.89
CA TRP A 205 -6.32 4.48 13.02
C TRP A 205 -5.75 5.87 12.73
N LEU A 206 -5.85 6.36 11.50
CA LEU A 206 -5.50 7.73 11.16
C LEU A 206 -6.82 8.47 10.93
N PRO A 207 -7.35 9.17 11.95
CA PRO A 207 -8.58 9.91 11.76
C PRO A 207 -8.38 10.88 10.59
N ASP A 208 -9.36 10.90 9.69
CA ASP A 208 -9.42 11.95 8.69
C ASP A 208 -9.34 13.27 9.44
N ARG A 209 -8.39 14.14 9.06
CA ARG A 209 -8.31 15.51 9.59
C ARG A 209 -9.49 16.30 9.04
N ILE A 210 -10.70 15.92 9.41
CA ILE A 210 -11.92 16.66 9.14
C ILE A 210 -12.05 17.63 10.31
N GLU A 211 -11.33 18.74 10.21
CA GLU A 211 -11.97 20.01 10.55
C GLU A 211 -12.50 20.57 9.23
N ASP A 212 -13.72 20.18 8.89
CA ASP A 212 -14.58 20.93 7.97
C ASP A 212 -15.98 20.90 8.58
N SER A 213 -16.24 21.89 9.43
CA SER A 213 -17.32 22.86 9.24
C SER A 213 -18.36 22.47 8.17
N ARG A 214 -19.22 21.51 8.49
CA ARG A 214 -20.54 21.36 7.87
C ARG A 214 -21.57 21.19 8.96
N GLU A 215 -21.98 22.32 9.52
CA GLU A 215 -23.40 22.52 9.80
C GLU A 215 -24.15 22.25 8.48
N ASN A 216 -24.87 21.14 8.42
CA ASN A 216 -26.08 20.99 7.62
C ASN A 216 -26.78 19.69 8.02
N GLN A 217 -27.69 19.87 8.97
CA GLN A 217 -29.03 19.28 9.04
C GLN A 217 -29.18 17.79 8.70
N GLU A 218 -29.46 17.05 9.78
CA GLU A 218 -30.52 16.04 9.87
C GLU A 218 -31.41 15.95 8.63
N THR A 219 -31.35 14.83 7.90
CA THR A 219 -32.55 14.19 7.36
C THR A 219 -32.27 12.70 7.14
N GLU A 220 -32.91 11.90 7.98
CA GLU A 220 -33.43 10.56 7.73
C GLU A 220 -32.50 9.44 7.21
N PHE A 221 -32.25 8.46 8.08
CA PHE A 221 -32.59 7.07 7.75
C PHE A 221 -32.96 6.30 9.04
N LEU A 222 -34.21 6.48 9.47
CA LEU A 222 -34.87 5.63 10.46
C LEU A 222 -35.33 4.35 9.74
N GLY A 223 -34.55 3.29 9.87
CA GLY A 223 -34.96 1.91 9.60
C GLY A 223 -34.90 1.11 10.89
N ARG A 224 -35.93 1.24 11.74
CA ARG A 224 -36.11 0.51 13.00
C ARG A 224 -37.01 -0.71 12.75
N GLN A 225 -36.74 -1.76 13.54
CA GLN A 225 -37.44 -3.05 13.70
C GLN A 225 -36.83 -4.15 12.81
N ASP A 226 -36.29 -5.26 13.32
CA ASP A 226 -36.68 -6.07 14.47
C ASP A 226 -35.45 -6.62 15.22
N LYS A 227 -35.42 -6.56 16.56
CA LYS A 227 -34.98 -7.66 17.45
C LYS A 227 -35.56 -7.46 18.85
N GLU A 228 -36.55 -8.30 19.14
CA GLU A 228 -37.22 -8.49 20.41
C GLU A 228 -36.28 -9.18 21.41
N ILE A 229 -35.96 -8.44 22.48
CA ILE A 229 -35.96 -8.80 23.91
C ILE A 229 -35.69 -10.28 24.26
N LEU A 230 -34.56 -10.50 24.96
CA LEU A 230 -34.60 -11.21 26.24
C LEU A 230 -33.41 -10.79 27.12
N GLU A 231 -33.74 -9.90 28.05
CA GLU A 231 -32.91 -9.47 29.17
C GLU A 231 -32.76 -10.60 30.18
N THR A 232 -31.52 -10.82 30.65
CA THR A 232 -31.28 -11.27 32.03
C THR A 232 -29.99 -10.62 32.54
N SER A 233 -30.19 -9.54 33.30
CA SER A 233 -29.48 -9.15 34.53
C SER A 233 -28.01 -9.57 34.73
N SER A 234 -27.12 -8.57 34.85
CA SER A 234 -26.14 -8.58 35.94
C SER A 234 -25.79 -7.15 36.35
N GLU A 235 -26.43 -6.68 37.43
CA GLU A 235 -25.81 -5.70 38.31
C GLU A 235 -24.90 -6.50 39.26
N ASP A 236 -23.62 -6.16 39.32
CA ASP A 236 -23.01 -5.95 40.63
C ASP A 236 -21.76 -5.07 40.52
N LEU A 237 -21.88 -3.90 41.15
CA LEU A 237 -20.86 -2.88 41.28
C LEU A 237 -19.86 -3.30 42.36
N SER A 238 -18.58 -3.46 42.02
CA SER A 238 -17.52 -3.46 43.04
C SER A 238 -16.34 -2.56 42.65
N LYS A 239 -16.54 -1.27 42.93
CA LYS A 239 -15.61 -0.35 43.61
C LYS A 239 -14.11 -0.65 43.46
N HIS A 240 -13.45 0.06 42.55
CA HIS A 240 -12.04 0.45 42.75
C HIS A 240 -11.84 1.94 42.51
N LYS A 241 -11.76 2.65 43.63
CA LYS A 241 -11.38 4.05 43.80
C LYS A 241 -9.89 4.19 43.38
N ARG A 242 -9.61 4.91 42.30
CA ARG A 242 -8.31 5.57 42.10
C ARG A 242 -8.56 7.02 41.73
N LYS A 243 -7.91 7.92 42.47
CA LYS A 243 -8.01 9.37 42.33
C LYS A 243 -7.52 9.78 40.93
N LEU A 244 -8.41 10.37 40.13
CA LEU A 244 -8.05 11.11 38.94
C LEU A 244 -7.59 12.50 39.39
N VAL A 245 -6.32 12.81 39.16
CA VAL A 245 -5.81 14.19 39.26
C VAL A 245 -6.16 14.86 37.93
N GLU A 246 -6.91 15.96 38.00
CA GLU A 246 -7.17 16.86 36.89
C GLU A 246 -5.85 17.43 36.36
N GLY A 247 -5.61 17.27 35.07
CA GLY A 247 -4.43 17.80 34.40
C GLY A 247 -4.56 17.65 32.89
N GLN A 248 -4.90 18.77 32.25
CA GLN A 248 -4.86 19.07 30.81
C GLN A 248 -5.83 18.30 29.89
N GLN A 249 -6.53 19.09 29.06
CA GLN A 249 -7.36 18.70 27.93
C GLN A 249 -6.55 17.78 26.99
N GLY A 250 -6.59 16.48 27.24
CA GLY A 250 -6.14 15.48 26.29
C GLY A 250 -7.14 15.43 25.14
N SER A 251 -6.64 15.52 23.91
CA SER A 251 -7.41 15.19 22.71
C SER A 251 -8.23 13.93 22.97
N ALA A 252 -9.52 13.94 22.61
CA ALA A 252 -10.40 12.80 22.84
C ALA A 252 -9.81 11.55 22.19
N VAL A 253 -9.13 10.71 22.99
CA VAL A 253 -8.50 9.49 22.50
C VAL A 253 -9.61 8.47 22.24
N VAL A 254 -10.10 8.43 21.01
CA VAL A 254 -11.07 7.43 20.58
C VAL A 254 -10.37 6.09 20.42
N LEU A 255 -10.62 5.17 21.36
CA LEU A 255 -10.13 3.80 21.26
C LEU A 255 -10.90 3.05 20.17
N GLN A 256 -10.19 2.38 19.27
CA GLN A 256 -10.81 1.58 18.22
C GLN A 256 -11.09 0.14 18.67
N PRO A 257 -12.23 -0.46 18.27
CA PRO A 257 -12.61 -1.80 18.68
C PRO A 257 -11.73 -2.87 18.01
N LEU A 258 -11.05 -3.68 18.84
CA LEU A 258 -10.26 -4.82 18.36
C LEU A 258 -11.16 -6.01 18.03
N LYS A 259 -11.10 -6.50 16.79
CA LYS A 259 -11.77 -7.76 16.40
C LYS A 259 -10.89 -8.95 16.74
N ILE A 260 -11.20 -9.63 17.85
CA ILE A 260 -10.53 -10.88 18.22
C ILE A 260 -11.08 -12.01 17.35
N LYS A 261 -10.32 -12.46 16.35
CA LYS A 261 -10.77 -13.52 15.41
C LYS A 261 -10.96 -14.89 16.08
N LYS A 262 -10.15 -15.21 17.10
CA LYS A 262 -10.24 -16.50 17.81
C LYS A 262 -9.63 -16.38 19.20
N ILE A 263 -10.44 -16.60 20.24
CA ILE A 263 -9.96 -16.75 21.61
C ILE A 263 -9.67 -18.23 21.82
N ILE A 264 -8.39 -18.58 21.90
CA ILE A 264 -8.00 -19.94 22.28
C ILE A 264 -7.75 -19.94 23.80
N PRO A 265 -8.40 -20.84 24.56
CA PRO A 265 -8.16 -20.96 25.99
C PRO A 265 -6.68 -21.22 26.27
N ASN A 266 -6.13 -20.56 27.29
CA ASN A 266 -4.78 -20.86 27.76
C ASN A 266 -4.69 -22.35 28.14
N PRO A 267 -3.83 -23.16 27.49
CA PRO A 267 -3.73 -24.61 27.73
C PRO A 267 -3.27 -24.93 29.16
N ASN A 268 -2.58 -24.01 29.83
CA ASN A 268 -2.11 -24.18 31.21
C ASN A 268 -3.15 -23.76 32.26
N LYS A 269 -4.32 -23.26 31.84
CA LYS A 269 -5.37 -22.80 32.77
C LYS A 269 -6.39 -23.91 33.01
N ILE A 270 -6.23 -24.63 34.11
CA ILE A 270 -7.22 -25.61 34.61
C ILE A 270 -8.52 -24.86 34.94
N ARG A 271 -9.60 -25.16 34.21
CA ARG A 271 -10.92 -24.59 34.51
C ARG A 271 -11.57 -25.38 35.64
N LYS A 272 -12.03 -24.69 36.68
CA LYS A 272 -12.90 -25.32 37.69
C LYS A 272 -14.22 -25.72 37.00
N PRO A 273 -14.75 -26.92 37.26
CA PRO A 273 -16.04 -27.31 36.70
C PRO A 273 -17.12 -26.32 37.16
N PRO A 274 -18.13 -26.03 36.31
CA PRO A 274 -19.26 -25.21 36.73
C PRO A 274 -19.93 -25.89 37.93
N LYS A 275 -20.28 -25.12 38.96
CA LYS A 275 -20.98 -25.62 40.15
C LYS A 275 -22.31 -26.22 39.68
N SER A 276 -22.40 -27.56 39.66
CA SER A 276 -23.66 -28.25 39.38
C SER A 276 -24.67 -27.88 40.47
N LYS A 277 -25.87 -27.45 40.03
CA LYS A 277 -27.05 -27.39 40.90
C LYS A 277 -27.26 -28.80 41.47
N LYS A 278 -27.32 -28.91 42.80
CA LYS A 278 -27.68 -30.16 43.50
C LYS A 278 -29.02 -30.65 42.96
N THR A 279 -29.04 -31.77 42.25
CA THR A 279 -30.27 -32.53 42.01
C THR A 279 -30.65 -33.19 43.33
N THR A 280 -31.77 -32.76 43.90
CA THR A 280 -32.47 -33.42 44.99
C THR A 280 -32.86 -34.83 44.56
N SER A 281 -32.33 -35.84 45.23
CA SER A 281 -32.84 -37.22 45.17
C SER A 281 -34.26 -37.26 45.75
N LYS A 282 -35.20 -37.85 45.01
CA LYS A 282 -36.41 -38.46 45.56
C LYS A 282 -36.22 -39.97 45.56
#